data_AF-A0A351LGU9-F1
#
_entry.id   AF-A0A351LGU9-F1
#
_cell.length_a   1.000
_cell.length_b   1.000
_cell.length_c   1.000
_cell.angle_alpha   90.00
_cell.angle_beta   90.00
_cell.angle_gamma   90.00
#
_symmetry.space_group_name_H-M   'P 1'
#
loop_
_entity.id
_entity.type
_entity.pdbx_description
1 polymer ?
#
loop_
_entity_poly.entity_id
_entity_poly.type
_entity_poly.pdbx_seq_one_letter_code
_entity_poly.pdbx_strand_id
1 'polypeptide(L)' 'VANAVFWFDKYHIDGFRVDAVASMLYLSYCRPDGEWVANEYGGCENIEAADFIRQTNHVLFSYFPGILSIAEESTSWP' A
#
# COMPACT_ATOMS: atom_id res chain seq x y z
N VAL A 1 8.82 3.18 2.44
CA VAL A 1 9.03 2.91 3.89
C VAL A 1 9.66 4.10 4.64
N ALA A 2 10.94 4.46 4.42
CA ALA A 2 11.64 5.48 5.22
C ALA A 2 10.93 6.85 5.28
N ASN A 3 10.31 7.29 4.18
CA ASN A 3 9.53 8.53 4.18
C ASN A 3 8.34 8.48 5.16
N ALA A 4 7.66 7.34 5.29
CA ALA A 4 6.57 7.20 6.26
C ALA A 4 7.12 7.33 7.68
N VAL A 5 8.18 6.59 8.02
CA VAL A 5 8.87 6.67 9.32
C VAL A 5 9.30 8.10 9.66
N PHE A 6 9.81 8.83 8.67
CA PHE A 6 10.27 10.21 8.84
C PHE A 6 9.16 11.14 9.38
N TRP A 7 7.93 11.01 8.90
CA TRP A 7 6.81 11.83 9.39
C TRP A 7 6.47 11.53 10.85
N PHE A 8 6.48 10.27 11.25
CA PHE A 8 6.27 9.88 12.65
C PHE A 8 7.44 10.33 13.55
N ASP A 9 8.68 10.12 13.13
CA ASP A 9 9.87 10.45 13.91
C ASP A 9 10.09 11.98 14.06
N LYS A 10 9.88 12.75 12.99
CA LYS A 10 10.21 14.19 13.01
C LYS A 10 9.03 15.09 13.34
N TYR A 11 7.82 14.66 13.02
CA TYR A 11 6.62 15.50 13.16
C TYR A 11 5.59 14.92 14.11
N HIS A 12 5.83 13.73 14.67
CA HIS A 12 5.01 13.11 15.71
C HIS A 12 3.52 13.05 15.34
N ILE A 13 3.22 12.75 14.08
CA ILE A 13 1.85 12.49 13.65
C ILE A 13 1.34 11.18 14.25
N ASP A 14 0.05 11.09 14.54
CA ASP A 14 -0.54 9.89 15.17
C ASP A 14 -1.02 8.85 14.15
N GLY A 15 -1.00 9.17 12.86
CA GLY A 15 -1.44 8.27 11.82
C GLY A 15 -1.42 8.87 10.43
N PHE A 16 -1.65 8.02 9.44
CA PHE A 16 -1.77 8.41 8.04
C PHE A 16 -2.90 7.65 7.36
N ARG A 17 -3.40 8.24 6.28
CA ARG A 17 -4.34 7.62 5.36
C ARG A 17 -3.69 7.53 3.98
N VAL A 18 -3.84 6.38 3.32
CA VAL A 18 -3.54 6.21 1.90
C VAL A 18 -4.85 6.20 1.13
N ASP A 19 -4.93 7.07 0.13
CA ASP A 19 -6.06 7.16 -0.79
C ASP A 19 -5.81 6.27 -2.02
N ALA A 20 -6.88 5.78 -2.65
CA ALA A 20 -6.84 4.99 -3.87
C ALA A 20 -5.89 3.79 -3.81
N VAL A 21 -5.95 2.98 -2.75
CA VAL A 21 -5.04 1.84 -2.55
C VAL A 21 -5.14 0.81 -3.69
N ALA A 22 -6.32 0.68 -4.30
CA ALA A 22 -6.55 -0.13 -5.50
C ALA A 22 -5.59 0.21 -6.65
N SER A 23 -5.20 1.49 -6.78
CA SER A 23 -4.26 1.95 -7.82
C SER A 23 -2.85 1.37 -7.66
N MET A 24 -2.49 0.97 -6.45
CA MET A 24 -1.25 0.28 -6.16
C MET A 24 -1.39 -1.23 -6.35
N LEU A 25 -2.52 -1.80 -5.90
CA LEU A 25 -2.73 -3.25 -5.77
C LEU A 25 -2.97 -3.99 -7.10
N TYR A 26 -3.41 -3.31 -8.16
CA TYR A 26 -3.74 -3.96 -9.42
C TYR A 26 -2.90 -3.44 -10.60
N LEU A 27 -2.22 -4.36 -11.29
CA LEU A 27 -1.48 -4.09 -12.52
C LEU A 27 -2.39 -3.65 -13.67
N SER A 28 -3.68 -4.02 -13.61
CA SER A 28 -4.71 -3.64 -14.57
C SER A 28 -5.46 -2.35 -14.20
N TYR A 29 -5.10 -1.67 -13.10
CA TYR A 29 -5.83 -0.50 -12.64
C TYR A 29 -5.90 0.59 -13.71
N CYS A 30 -7.13 0.96 -14.11
CA CYS A 30 -7.41 1.92 -15.20
C CYS A 30 -6.73 1.60 -16.54
N ARG A 31 -6.44 0.32 -16.83
CA ARG A 31 -5.84 -0.12 -18.10
C ARG A 31 -6.78 -1.05 -18.87
N PRO A 32 -6.98 -0.82 -20.19
CA PRO A 32 -7.72 -1.73 -21.05
C PRO A 32 -7.09 -3.12 -21.18
N ASP A 33 -7.89 -4.07 -21.65
CA ASP A 33 -7.41 -5.41 -21.99
C ASP A 33 -6.31 -5.36 -23.05
N GLY A 34 -5.20 -6.04 -22.78
CA GLY A 34 -4.00 -6.05 -23.64
C GLY A 34 -3.00 -4.92 -23.38
N GLU A 35 -3.30 -3.97 -22.49
CA GLU A 35 -2.40 -2.86 -22.11
C GLU A 35 -1.71 -3.06 -20.75
N TRP A 36 -1.85 -4.25 -20.15
CA TRP A 36 -1.18 -4.63 -18.91
C TRP A 36 -0.66 -6.06 -19.01
N VAL A 37 0.32 -6.39 -18.16
CA VAL A 37 0.96 -7.71 -18.11
C VAL A 37 0.67 -8.32 -16.75
N ALA A 38 0.33 -9.60 -16.73
CA ALA A 38 0.10 -10.35 -15.50
C ALA A 38 1.37 -10.49 -14.66
N ASN A 39 1.18 -10.69 -13.35
CA ASN A 39 2.27 -11.04 -12.44
C ASN A 39 2.84 -12.44 -12.75
N GLU A 40 3.91 -12.82 -12.04
CA GLU A 40 4.60 -14.11 -12.24
C GLU A 40 3.69 -15.35 -12.03
N TYR A 41 2.54 -15.19 -11.36
CA TYR A 41 1.55 -16.26 -11.12
C TYR A 41 0.35 -16.18 -12.07
N GLY A 42 0.34 -15.26 -13.04
CA GLY A 42 -0.73 -15.09 -14.02
C GLY A 42 -1.92 -14.23 -13.56
N GLY A 43 -1.84 -13.61 -12.39
CA GLY A 43 -2.87 -12.73 -11.84
C GLY A 43 -2.66 -11.25 -12.18
N CYS A 44 -3.63 -10.40 -11.82
CA CYS A 44 -3.55 -8.95 -11.99
C CYS A 44 -3.03 -8.21 -10.75
N GLU A 45 -2.75 -8.94 -9.67
CA GLU A 45 -2.25 -8.39 -8.42
C GLU A 45 -0.81 -7.87 -8.59
N ASN A 46 -0.56 -6.66 -8.12
CA ASN A 46 0.76 -6.08 -8.03
C ASN A 46 1.42 -6.53 -6.71
N ILE A 47 2.21 -7.59 -6.79
CA ILE A 47 2.75 -8.31 -5.63
C ILE A 47 3.73 -7.43 -4.87
N GLU A 48 4.58 -6.73 -5.61
CA GLU A 48 5.58 -5.81 -5.08
C GLU A 48 4.93 -4.64 -4.33
N ALA A 49 3.81 -4.12 -4.85
CA ALA A 49 3.06 -3.08 -4.16
C ALA A 49 2.39 -3.61 -2.88
N ALA A 50 1.81 -4.81 -2.92
CA ALA A 50 1.24 -5.45 -1.73
C ALA A 50 2.31 -5.69 -0.66
N ASP A 51 3.49 -6.18 -1.04
CA ASP A 51 4.62 -6.37 -0.13
C ASP A 51 5.15 -5.05 0.41
N PHE A 52 5.22 -4.01 -0.40
CA PHE A 52 5.60 -2.68 0.04
C PHE A 52 4.65 -2.13 1.12
N ILE A 53 3.34 -2.30 0.96
CA ILE A 53 2.34 -1.88 1.94
C ILE A 53 2.48 -2.70 3.22
N ARG A 54 2.61 -4.03 3.12
CA ARG A 54 2.87 -4.93 4.27
C ARG A 54 4.11 -4.50 5.03
N GLN A 55 5.23 -4.29 4.33
CA GLN A 55 6.49 -3.87 4.93
C GLN A 55 6.37 -2.49 5.59
N THR A 56 5.71 -1.54 4.92
CA THR A 56 5.52 -0.18 5.47
C THR A 56 4.73 -0.24 6.77
N ASN A 57 3.60 -0.95 6.80
CA ASN A 57 2.79 -1.10 8.01
C ASN A 57 3.55 -1.85 9.10
N HIS A 58 4.23 -2.95 8.76
CA HIS A 58 5.02 -3.72 9.72
C HIS A 58 6.09 -2.86 10.41
N VAL A 59 6.85 -2.07 9.63
CA VAL A 59 7.86 -1.16 10.16
C VAL A 59 7.20 -0.08 11.03
N LEU A 60 6.15 0.59 10.55
CA LEU A 60 5.51 1.66 11.32
C LEU A 60 4.97 1.18 12.66
N PHE A 61 4.23 0.08 12.70
CA PHE A 61 3.68 -0.45 13.95
C PHE A 61 4.76 -1.01 14.89
N SER A 62 5.92 -1.41 14.37
CA SER A 62 7.05 -1.84 15.19
C SER A 62 7.75 -0.67 15.89
N TYR A 63 7.95 0.45 15.19
CA TYR A 63 8.61 1.64 15.75
C TYR A 63 7.66 2.55 16.54
N PHE A 64 6.39 2.63 16.13
CA PHE A 64 5.39 3.54 16.70
C PHE A 64 4.10 2.77 17.06
N PRO A 65 4.08 2.05 18.19
CA PRO A 65 2.89 1.35 18.65
C PRO A 65 1.73 2.32 18.90
N GLY A 66 0.51 1.95 18.46
CA GLY A 66 -0.71 2.72 18.71
C GLY A 66 -1.09 3.75 17.64
N ILE A 67 -0.30 3.88 16.57
CA ILE A 67 -0.64 4.76 15.44
C ILE A 67 -1.83 4.24 14.63
N LEU A 68 -2.43 5.11 13.82
CA LEU A 68 -3.44 4.72 12.83
C LEU A 68 -2.84 4.62 11.43
N SER A 69 -3.14 3.52 10.74
CA SER A 69 -2.86 3.35 9.31
C SER A 69 -4.18 3.03 8.61
N ILE A 70 -4.66 3.95 7.79
CA ILE A 70 -6.00 3.89 7.19
C ILE A 70 -5.87 3.76 5.67
N ALA A 71 -6.65 2.89 5.06
CA ALA A 71 -6.72 2.71 3.61
C ALA A 71 -8.11 3.10 3.11
N GLU A 72 -8.16 3.86 2.02
CA GLU A 72 -9.31 3.84 1.12
C GLU A 72 -8.99 2.85 -0.01
N GLU A 73 -9.73 1.74 -0.02
CA GLU A 73 -9.62 0.67 -1.01
C GLU A 73 -11.04 0.45 -1.52
N SER A 74 -11.26 0.77 -2.80
CA SER A 74 -12.58 0.82 -3.44
C SER A 74 -12.90 -0.40 -4.29
N THR A 75 -12.08 -1.45 -4.21
CA THR A 75 -12.39 -2.76 -4.76
C THR A 75 -12.82 -3.70 -3.63
N SER A 76 -12.62 -5.00 -3.78
CA SER A 76 -12.96 -5.99 -2.75
C SER A 76 -11.73 -6.81 -2.42
N TRP A 77 -10.58 -6.12 -2.26
CA TRP A 77 -9.35 -6.76 -1.85
C TRP A 77 -9.52 -7.32 -0.42
N PRO A 78 -9.30 -8.64 -0.20
CA PRO A 78 -9.58 -9.28 1.09
C PRO A 78 -8.54 -9.01 2.19
#